data_AF-A0A348B3A5-F1
#
_entry.id   AF-A0A348B3A5-F1
#
_cell.length_a   1.000
_cell.length_b   1.000
_cell.length_c   1.000
_cell.angle_alpha   90.00
_cell.angle_beta   90.00
_cell.angle_gamma   90.00
#
_symmetry.space_group_name_H-M   'P 1'
#
loop_
_entity.id
_entity.type
_entity.pdbx_description
1 polymer ?
#
loop_
_entity_poly.entity_id
_entity_poly.type
_entity_poly.pdbx_seq_one_letter_code
_entity_poly.pdbx_strand_id
1 'polypeptide(L)'
;MRETIDKIRENMKGKLDELQSLKAKKEELLNELNQMREALKVDDKAKTEGVSNLAAIQRRIRELEWQVQTNSLDIEEEKRLVKRIEELRKKENELKKYAKLKEKYKEGRAQLLAKKVELSTVRSKMTEIVGELKIQRELLEKKKAERDAIVNQIIELKKRIEELSAMIDKLGNDVSEKQKELGSAIEMSRRGSQTWSRQEEQRIMEKKKEEVKEKMKKTNRLSFHEFRILYDGAQGSDGE
;
A
#
# COMPACT_ATOMS: atom_id res chain seq x y z
N MET A 1 -0.93 8.11 -0.80
CA MET A 1 -0.62 6.89 -1.58
C MET A 1 0.51 6.08 -0.97
N ARG A 2 1.70 6.65 -0.71
CA ARG A 2 2.80 5.92 -0.02
C ARG A 2 2.39 5.43 1.37
N GLU A 3 1.90 6.33 2.23
CA GLU A 3 1.39 5.97 3.56
C GLU A 3 0.29 4.89 3.53
N THR A 4 -0.56 4.92 2.51
CA THR A 4 -1.65 3.97 2.34
C THR A 4 -1.12 2.58 1.97
N ILE A 5 -0.11 2.52 1.09
CA ILE A 5 0.59 1.29 0.71
C ILE A 5 1.38 0.73 1.90
N ASP A 6 2.03 1.59 2.67
CA ASP A 6 2.84 1.16 3.82
C ASP A 6 1.94 0.64 4.95
N LYS A 7 0.79 1.27 5.22
CA LYS A 7 -0.24 0.72 6.12
C LYS A 7 -0.75 -0.65 5.67
N ILE A 8 -0.98 -0.85 4.37
CA ILE A 8 -1.39 -2.17 3.84
C ILE A 8 -0.30 -3.21 4.08
N ARG A 9 0.98 -2.87 3.85
CA ARG A 9 2.12 -3.77 4.09
C ARG A 9 2.29 -4.11 5.56
N GLU A 10 2.14 -3.13 6.45
CA GLU A 10 2.21 -3.34 7.89
C GLU A 10 1.09 -4.28 8.38
N ASN A 11 -0.15 -4.04 7.92
CA ASN A 11 -1.26 -4.93 8.21
C ASN A 11 -1.05 -6.35 7.68
N MET A 12 -0.51 -6.50 6.46
CA MET A 12 -0.18 -7.80 5.89
C MET A 12 0.90 -8.50 6.71
N LYS A 13 1.91 -7.77 7.21
CA LYS A 13 2.95 -8.31 8.09
C LYS A 13 2.35 -8.82 9.40
N GLY A 14 1.52 -8.02 10.06
CA GLY A 14 0.84 -8.44 11.29
C GLY A 14 -0.02 -9.70 11.09
N LYS A 15 -0.76 -9.79 9.97
CA LYS A 15 -1.53 -11.00 9.62
C LYS A 15 -0.67 -12.21 9.29
N LEU A 16 0.53 -12.01 8.72
CA LEU A 16 1.50 -13.08 8.49
C LEU A 16 2.07 -13.62 9.81
N ASP A 17 2.38 -12.73 10.75
CA ASP A 17 2.86 -13.11 12.08
C ASP A 17 1.76 -13.87 12.86
N GLU A 18 0.51 -13.39 12.79
CA GLU A 18 -0.64 -14.11 13.33
C GLU A 18 -0.79 -15.51 12.71
N LEU A 19 -0.67 -15.61 11.38
CA LEU A 19 -0.73 -16.88 10.67
C LEU A 19 0.40 -17.84 11.07
N GLN A 20 1.61 -17.33 11.34
CA GLN A 20 2.71 -18.14 11.87
C GLN A 20 2.40 -18.66 13.27
N SER A 21 1.88 -17.83 14.16
CA SER A 21 1.49 -18.27 15.50
C SER A 21 0.37 -19.32 15.48
N LEU A 22 -0.62 -19.18 14.59
CA LEU A 22 -1.68 -20.17 14.39
C LEU A 22 -1.15 -21.49 13.80
N LYS A 23 -0.13 -21.44 12.93
CA LYS A 23 0.55 -22.64 12.42
C LYS A 23 1.25 -23.41 13.55
N ALA A 24 2.01 -22.70 14.40
CA ALA A 24 2.65 -23.31 15.56
C ALA A 24 1.61 -23.94 16.51
N LYS A 25 0.54 -23.21 16.83
CA LYS A 25 -0.57 -23.72 17.65
C LYS A 25 -1.26 -24.93 17.03
N LYS A 26 -1.42 -24.98 15.71
CA LYS A 26 -1.98 -26.12 14.99
C LYS A 26 -1.08 -27.36 15.14
N GLU A 27 0.23 -27.21 15.02
CA GLU A 27 1.19 -28.31 15.19
C GLU A 27 1.20 -28.84 16.61
N GLU A 28 1.20 -27.95 17.61
CA GLU A 28 1.07 -28.31 19.02
C GLU A 28 -0.20 -29.11 19.29
N LEU A 29 -1.37 -28.61 18.85
CA LEU A 29 -2.65 -29.29 18.99
C LEU A 29 -2.69 -30.65 18.27
N LEU A 30 -2.01 -30.79 17.13
CA LEU A 30 -1.89 -32.06 16.42
C LEU A 30 -1.05 -33.08 17.20
N ASN A 31 0.06 -32.62 17.78
CA ASN A 31 0.91 -33.46 18.62
C ASN A 31 0.16 -33.92 19.88
N GLU A 32 -0.52 -33.00 20.57
CA GLU A 32 -1.37 -33.31 21.72
C GLU A 32 -2.48 -34.32 21.35
N LEU A 33 -3.18 -34.10 20.23
CA LEU A 33 -4.22 -35.01 19.76
C LEU A 33 -3.69 -36.41 19.42
N ASN A 34 -2.48 -36.50 18.86
CA ASN A 34 -1.85 -37.79 18.58
C ASN A 34 -1.47 -38.52 19.87
N GLN A 35 -0.89 -37.81 20.86
CA GLN A 35 -0.58 -38.38 22.17
C GLN A 35 -1.85 -38.87 22.90
N MET A 36 -2.92 -38.06 22.92
CA MET A 36 -4.20 -38.47 23.52
C MET A 36 -4.83 -39.66 22.80
N ARG A 37 -4.71 -39.74 21.46
CA ARG A 37 -5.20 -40.89 20.69
C ARG A 37 -4.47 -42.18 21.06
N GLU A 38 -3.15 -42.13 21.17
CA GLU A 38 -2.37 -43.31 21.55
C GLU A 38 -2.67 -43.73 22.99
N ALA A 39 -2.78 -42.78 23.92
CA ALA A 39 -3.20 -43.07 25.30
C ALA A 39 -4.58 -43.76 25.36
N LEU A 40 -5.56 -43.27 24.60
CA LEU A 40 -6.91 -43.84 24.58
C LEU A 40 -7.00 -45.20 23.86
N LYS A 41 -6.14 -45.49 22.88
CA LYS A 41 -6.09 -46.81 22.21
C LYS A 41 -5.67 -47.93 23.18
N VAL A 42 -4.80 -47.63 24.14
CA VAL A 42 -4.37 -48.57 25.18
C VAL A 42 -5.55 -48.96 26.06
N ASP A 43 -6.39 -47.98 26.42
CA ASP A 43 -7.57 -48.19 27.26
C ASP A 43 -8.76 -48.86 26.54
N ASP A 44 -8.86 -48.75 25.21
CA ASP A 44 -9.95 -49.35 24.41
C ASP A 44 -9.93 -50.89 24.45
N LYS A 45 -8.75 -51.51 24.58
CA LYS A 45 -8.60 -52.98 24.71
C LYS A 45 -9.11 -53.52 26.04
N ALA A 46 -9.26 -52.67 27.06
CA ALA A 46 -9.80 -53.07 28.35
C ALA A 46 -11.35 -53.10 28.39
N LYS A 47 -12.05 -52.77 27.29
CA LYS A 47 -13.49 -52.43 27.31
C LYS A 47 -14.51 -53.56 27.25
N THR A 48 -14.13 -54.80 26.96
CA THR A 48 -15.14 -55.77 26.50
C THR A 48 -15.93 -56.47 27.61
N GLU A 49 -15.54 -56.39 28.89
CA GLU A 49 -16.24 -57.16 29.93
C GLU A 49 -16.39 -56.40 31.26
N GLY A 50 -17.62 -56.31 31.75
CA GLY A 50 -17.88 -56.20 33.19
C GLY A 50 -18.11 -54.82 33.79
N VAL A 51 -19.22 -54.14 33.48
CA VAL A 51 -19.72 -53.03 34.35
C VAL A 51 -21.10 -53.30 34.92
N SER A 52 -21.91 -54.12 34.27
CA SER A 52 -23.30 -54.35 34.69
C SER A 52 -23.46 -55.10 36.02
N ASN A 53 -22.38 -55.60 36.66
CA ASN A 53 -22.46 -56.45 37.84
C ASN A 53 -21.99 -55.83 39.17
N LEU A 54 -21.47 -54.60 39.22
CA LEU A 54 -20.90 -54.06 40.47
C LEU A 54 -21.95 -53.91 41.60
N ALA A 55 -23.09 -53.29 41.30
CA ALA A 55 -24.16 -53.09 42.28
C ALA A 55 -24.83 -54.40 42.72
N ALA A 56 -24.87 -55.40 41.84
CA ALA A 56 -25.39 -56.73 42.14
C ALA A 56 -24.44 -57.50 43.06
N ILE A 57 -23.13 -57.45 42.79
CA ILE A 57 -22.09 -58.06 43.63
C ILE A 57 -22.05 -57.42 45.03
N GLN A 58 -22.16 -56.09 45.12
CA GLN A 58 -22.22 -55.37 46.41
C GLN A 58 -23.46 -55.70 47.24
N ARG A 59 -24.61 -55.94 46.60
CA ARG A 59 -25.80 -56.44 47.29
C ARG A 59 -25.59 -57.87 47.77
N ARG A 60 -25.04 -58.74 46.92
CA ARG A 60 -24.79 -60.14 47.26
C ARG A 60 -23.77 -60.33 48.38
N ILE A 61 -22.72 -59.51 48.42
CA ILE A 61 -21.76 -59.49 49.52
C ILE A 61 -22.46 -59.15 50.84
N ARG A 62 -23.28 -58.08 50.87
CA ARG A 62 -24.02 -57.67 52.07
C ARG A 62 -25.00 -58.72 52.56
N GLU A 63 -25.70 -59.39 51.64
CA GLU A 63 -26.60 -60.51 51.99
C GLU A 63 -25.85 -61.67 52.65
N LEU A 64 -24.71 -62.07 52.07
CA LEU A 64 -23.90 -63.17 52.60
C LEU A 64 -23.23 -62.80 53.94
N GLU A 65 -22.78 -61.55 54.09
CA GLU A 65 -22.24 -61.03 55.36
C GLU A 65 -23.31 -61.00 56.46
N TRP A 66 -24.52 -60.55 56.12
CA TRP A 66 -25.65 -60.59 57.05
C TRP A 66 -25.97 -62.03 57.46
N GLN A 67 -26.01 -62.96 56.51
CA GLN A 67 -26.27 -64.38 56.75
C GLN A 67 -25.23 -65.01 57.68
N VAL A 68 -23.95 -64.64 57.56
CA VAL A 68 -22.88 -65.10 58.45
C VAL A 68 -23.02 -64.49 59.86
N GLN A 69 -23.49 -63.25 59.98
CA GLN A 69 -23.64 -62.55 61.27
C GLN A 69 -24.88 -62.98 62.07
N THR A 70 -25.96 -63.38 61.41
CA THR A 70 -27.26 -63.62 62.06
C THR A 70 -27.64 -65.09 62.22
N ASN A 71 -27.02 -66.03 61.49
CA ASN A 71 -27.32 -67.45 61.60
C ASN A 71 -26.25 -68.23 62.37
N SER A 72 -26.68 -69.20 63.18
CA SER A 72 -25.81 -70.23 63.76
C SER A 72 -25.47 -71.27 62.69
N LEU A 73 -24.36 -71.07 61.99
CA LEU A 73 -23.86 -71.93 60.92
C LEU A 73 -22.90 -72.98 61.46
N ASP A 74 -22.82 -74.14 60.79
CA ASP A 74 -21.73 -75.09 61.03
C ASP A 74 -20.40 -74.55 60.47
N ILE A 75 -19.28 -74.97 61.07
CA ILE A 75 -17.93 -74.49 60.76
C ILE A 75 -17.60 -74.68 59.27
N GLU A 76 -18.10 -75.72 58.63
CA GLU A 76 -17.90 -75.94 57.19
C GLU A 76 -18.70 -74.96 56.31
N GLU A 77 -19.94 -74.67 56.69
CA GLU A 77 -20.81 -73.75 55.95
C GLU A 77 -20.33 -72.31 56.07
N GLU A 78 -19.89 -71.91 57.27
CA GLU A 78 -19.28 -70.62 57.52
C GLU A 78 -18.01 -70.44 56.66
N LYS A 79 -17.12 -71.44 56.61
CA LYS A 79 -15.92 -71.41 55.74
C LYS A 79 -16.28 -71.29 54.26
N ARG A 80 -17.35 -71.93 53.79
CA ARG A 80 -17.82 -71.81 52.38
C ARG A 80 -18.35 -70.41 52.09
N LEU A 81 -19.16 -69.84 52.99
CA LEU A 81 -19.70 -68.49 52.85
C LEU A 81 -18.57 -67.44 52.86
N VAL A 82 -17.61 -67.56 53.78
CA VAL A 82 -16.45 -66.66 53.87
C VAL A 82 -15.61 -66.70 52.60
N LYS A 83 -15.27 -67.89 52.08
CA LYS A 83 -14.56 -68.01 50.78
C LYS A 83 -15.34 -67.36 49.64
N ARG A 84 -16.66 -67.51 49.62
CA ARG A 84 -17.50 -66.91 48.58
C ARG A 84 -17.54 -65.38 48.67
N ILE A 85 -17.57 -64.82 49.88
CA ILE A 85 -17.45 -63.37 50.12
C ILE A 85 -16.09 -62.88 49.62
N GLU A 86 -14.99 -63.59 49.91
CA GLU A 86 -13.66 -63.22 49.41
C GLU A 86 -13.58 -63.20 47.88
N GLU A 87 -14.12 -64.22 47.20
CA GLU A 87 -14.20 -64.25 45.73
C GLU A 87 -15.01 -63.07 45.17
N LEU A 88 -16.15 -62.77 45.79
CA LEU A 88 -16.99 -61.65 45.38
C LEU A 88 -16.30 -60.30 45.64
N ARG A 89 -15.57 -60.14 46.75
CA ARG A 89 -14.78 -58.94 47.05
C ARG A 89 -13.61 -58.75 46.08
N LYS A 90 -12.95 -59.83 45.64
CA LYS A 90 -11.93 -59.77 44.56
C LYS A 90 -12.54 -59.25 43.26
N LYS A 91 -13.68 -59.82 42.84
CA LYS A 91 -14.43 -59.36 41.66
C LYS A 91 -14.92 -57.92 41.80
N GLU A 92 -15.40 -57.52 42.98
CA GLU A 92 -15.83 -56.14 43.24
C GLU A 92 -14.67 -55.14 43.06
N ASN A 93 -13.48 -55.47 43.56
CA ASN A 93 -12.30 -54.63 43.41
C ASN A 93 -11.84 -54.50 41.96
N GLU A 94 -11.91 -55.57 41.17
CA GLU A 94 -11.63 -55.53 39.72
C GLU A 94 -12.64 -54.63 38.99
N LEU A 95 -13.93 -54.78 39.30
CA LEU A 95 -15.00 -53.95 38.72
C LEU A 95 -14.87 -52.47 39.11
N LYS A 96 -14.45 -52.17 40.35
CA LYS A 96 -14.15 -50.80 40.79
C LYS A 96 -12.98 -50.19 40.01
N LYS A 97 -11.90 -50.96 39.80
CA LYS A 97 -10.76 -50.51 38.98
C LYS A 97 -11.21 -50.23 37.55
N TYR A 98 -12.03 -51.12 36.99
CA TYR A 98 -12.60 -50.95 35.66
C TYR A 98 -13.48 -49.71 35.55
N ALA A 99 -14.39 -49.49 36.49
CA ALA A 99 -15.29 -48.33 36.48
C ALA A 99 -14.49 -47.01 36.45
N LYS A 100 -13.44 -46.90 37.27
CA LYS A 100 -12.51 -45.77 37.26
C LYS A 100 -11.79 -45.60 35.91
N LEU A 101 -11.37 -46.71 35.29
CA LEU A 101 -10.74 -46.69 33.97
C LEU A 101 -11.71 -46.18 32.89
N LYS A 102 -12.97 -46.61 32.95
CA LYS A 102 -14.03 -46.19 32.02
C LYS A 102 -14.38 -44.70 32.16
N GLU A 103 -14.38 -44.15 33.38
CA GLU A 103 -14.54 -42.72 33.61
C GLU A 103 -13.39 -41.93 33.01
N LYS A 104 -12.13 -42.30 33.30
CA LYS A 104 -10.95 -41.69 32.69
C LYS A 104 -10.97 -41.75 31.17
N TYR A 105 -11.41 -42.87 30.60
CA TYR A 105 -11.57 -42.99 29.15
C TYR A 105 -12.62 -42.02 28.60
N LYS A 106 -13.78 -41.88 29.27
CA LYS A 106 -14.82 -40.92 28.86
C LYS A 106 -14.30 -39.49 28.94
N GLU A 107 -13.59 -39.14 30.01
CA GLU A 107 -12.95 -37.84 30.19
C GLU A 107 -11.93 -37.56 29.08
N GLY A 108 -11.00 -38.50 28.83
CA GLY A 108 -10.01 -38.37 27.78
C GLY A 108 -10.65 -38.27 26.38
N ARG A 109 -11.74 -39.00 26.12
CA ARG A 109 -12.49 -38.89 24.87
C ARG A 109 -13.17 -37.52 24.74
N ALA A 110 -13.70 -36.97 25.82
CA ALA A 110 -14.28 -35.63 25.83
C ALA A 110 -13.21 -34.55 25.57
N GLN A 111 -12.05 -34.65 26.22
CA GLN A 111 -10.91 -33.77 25.99
C GLN A 111 -10.41 -33.84 24.54
N LEU A 112 -10.33 -35.05 23.96
CA LEU A 112 -9.96 -35.25 22.56
C LEU A 112 -10.96 -34.60 21.61
N LEU A 113 -12.26 -34.66 21.90
CA LEU A 113 -13.29 -33.97 21.12
C LEU A 113 -13.15 -32.45 21.25
N ALA A 114 -12.94 -31.93 22.46
CA ALA A 114 -12.73 -30.49 22.67
C ALA A 114 -11.51 -29.99 21.87
N LYS A 115 -10.38 -30.69 21.95
CA LYS A 115 -9.16 -30.37 21.18
C LYS A 115 -9.35 -30.47 19.67
N LYS A 116 -10.17 -31.41 19.19
CA LYS A 116 -10.56 -31.47 17.76
C LYS A 116 -11.35 -30.25 17.33
N VAL A 117 -12.26 -29.76 18.17
CA VAL A 117 -13.02 -28.53 17.90
C VAL A 117 -12.06 -27.34 17.87
N GLU A 118 -11.18 -27.21 18.86
CA GLU A 118 -10.13 -26.16 18.87
C GLU A 118 -9.29 -26.18 17.59
N LEU A 119 -8.84 -27.36 17.15
CA LEU A 119 -8.08 -27.51 15.91
C LEU A 119 -8.89 -27.06 14.68
N SER A 120 -10.19 -27.37 14.64
CA SER A 120 -11.08 -26.92 13.57
C SER A 120 -11.20 -25.39 13.56
N THR A 121 -11.39 -24.77 14.73
CA THR A 121 -11.42 -23.31 14.87
C THR A 121 -10.12 -22.66 14.43
N VAL A 122 -8.96 -23.21 14.80
CA VAL A 122 -7.65 -22.71 14.35
C VAL A 122 -7.54 -22.80 12.83
N ARG A 123 -7.93 -23.92 12.21
CA ARG A 123 -7.93 -24.08 10.75
C ARG A 123 -8.84 -23.05 10.07
N SER A 124 -10.02 -22.81 10.61
CA SER A 124 -10.96 -21.80 10.10
C SER A 124 -10.36 -20.38 10.13
N LYS A 125 -9.78 -19.99 11.27
CA LYS A 125 -9.07 -18.70 11.40
C LYS A 125 -7.92 -18.57 10.42
N MET A 126 -7.14 -19.64 10.22
CA MET A 126 -6.08 -19.63 9.21
C MET A 126 -6.63 -19.41 7.81
N THR A 127 -7.74 -20.05 7.43
CA THR A 127 -8.34 -19.86 6.10
C THR A 127 -8.88 -18.44 5.91
N GLU A 128 -9.46 -17.85 6.96
CA GLU A 128 -9.92 -16.47 6.96
C GLU A 128 -8.75 -15.50 6.73
N ILE A 129 -7.67 -15.60 7.52
CA ILE A 129 -6.48 -14.76 7.37
C ILE A 129 -5.87 -14.89 5.97
N VAL A 130 -5.81 -16.11 5.41
CA VAL A 130 -5.32 -16.32 4.03
C VAL A 130 -6.22 -15.61 3.01
N GLY A 131 -7.53 -15.66 3.19
CA GLY A 131 -8.49 -14.95 2.34
C GLY A 131 -8.30 -13.43 2.42
N GLU A 132 -8.16 -12.89 3.62
CA GLU A 132 -7.91 -11.47 3.83
C GLU A 132 -6.58 -11.01 3.25
N LEU A 133 -5.51 -11.80 3.40
CA LEU A 133 -4.20 -11.53 2.78
C LEU A 133 -4.29 -11.48 1.25
N LYS A 134 -5.10 -12.33 0.65
CA LYS A 134 -5.35 -12.32 -0.80
C LYS A 134 -6.01 -11.01 -1.22
N ILE A 135 -7.07 -10.59 -0.52
CA ILE A 135 -7.78 -9.33 -0.77
C ILE A 135 -6.83 -8.13 -0.62
N GLN A 136 -6.02 -8.10 0.45
CA GLN A 136 -5.05 -7.04 0.68
C GLN A 136 -3.98 -6.99 -0.40
N ARG A 137 -3.54 -8.14 -0.91
CA ARG A 137 -2.59 -8.22 -2.03
C ARG A 137 -3.18 -7.67 -3.32
N GLU A 138 -4.44 -8.02 -3.65
CA GLU A 138 -5.13 -7.47 -4.81
C GLU A 138 -5.30 -5.95 -4.71
N LEU A 139 -5.66 -5.45 -3.52
CA LEU A 139 -5.75 -4.00 -3.26
C LEU A 139 -4.39 -3.31 -3.43
N LEU A 140 -3.32 -3.92 -2.93
CA LEU A 140 -1.96 -3.40 -3.07
C LEU A 140 -1.54 -3.29 -4.53
N GLU A 141 -1.80 -4.30 -5.35
CA GLU A 141 -1.47 -4.28 -6.78
C GLU A 141 -2.27 -3.22 -7.54
N LYS A 142 -3.57 -3.07 -7.23
CA LYS A 142 -4.37 -1.96 -7.78
C LYS A 142 -3.78 -0.59 -7.43
N LYS A 143 -3.39 -0.37 -6.17
CA LYS A 143 -2.78 0.90 -5.74
C LYS A 143 -1.40 1.15 -6.34
N LYS A 144 -0.61 0.11 -6.61
CA LYS A 144 0.63 0.25 -7.35
C LYS A 144 0.38 0.65 -8.80
N ALA A 145 -0.56 -0.01 -9.48
CA ALA A 145 -0.92 0.31 -10.85
C ALA A 145 -1.44 1.76 -10.99
N GLU A 146 -2.31 2.21 -10.08
CA GLU A 146 -2.75 3.62 -10.01
C GLU A 146 -1.56 4.57 -9.87
N ARG A 147 -0.61 4.25 -8.97
CA ARG A 147 0.60 5.06 -8.78
C ARG A 147 1.44 5.13 -10.05
N ASP A 148 1.64 4.01 -10.73
CA ASP A 148 2.47 3.96 -11.95
C ASP A 148 1.82 4.71 -13.11
N ALA A 149 0.49 4.64 -13.25
CA ALA A 149 -0.25 5.45 -14.21
C ALA A 149 -0.05 6.95 -13.97
N ILE A 150 -0.15 7.41 -12.71
CA ILE A 150 0.07 8.81 -12.35
C ILE A 150 1.52 9.23 -12.61
N VAL A 151 2.50 8.37 -12.31
CA VAL A 151 3.91 8.66 -12.61
C VAL A 151 4.13 8.84 -14.11
N ASN A 152 3.52 7.99 -14.95
CA ASN A 152 3.62 8.13 -16.40
C ASN A 152 2.99 9.44 -16.89
N GLN A 153 1.81 9.81 -16.36
CA GLN A 153 1.19 11.10 -16.68
C GLN A 153 2.08 12.29 -16.29
N ILE A 154 2.76 12.22 -15.13
CA ILE A 154 3.72 13.27 -14.72
C ILE A 154 4.89 13.35 -15.71
N ILE A 155 5.40 12.22 -16.19
CA ILE A 155 6.50 12.20 -17.18
C ILE A 155 6.04 12.82 -18.50
N GLU A 156 4.84 12.49 -18.99
CA GLU A 156 4.28 13.07 -20.20
C GLU A 156 4.08 14.59 -20.06
N LEU A 157 3.53 15.04 -18.93
CA LEU A 157 3.36 16.47 -18.65
C LEU A 157 4.71 17.20 -18.60
N LYS A 158 5.75 16.59 -18.01
CA LYS A 158 7.10 17.18 -18.00
C LYS A 158 7.66 17.35 -19.41
N LYS A 159 7.55 16.32 -20.26
CA LYS A 159 7.95 16.42 -21.67
C LYS A 159 7.20 17.54 -22.37
N ARG A 160 5.89 17.65 -22.13
CA ARG A 160 5.08 18.71 -22.74
C ARG A 160 5.50 20.10 -22.28
N ILE A 161 5.87 20.26 -21.01
CA ILE A 161 6.41 21.50 -20.47
C ILE A 161 7.74 21.84 -21.16
N GLU A 162 8.65 20.87 -21.31
CA GLU A 162 9.94 21.07 -21.99
C GLU A 162 9.75 21.49 -23.45
N GLU A 163 8.83 20.85 -24.18
CA GLU A 163 8.47 21.22 -25.56
C GLU A 163 7.94 22.66 -25.64
N LEU A 164 7.04 23.04 -24.74
CA LEU A 164 6.46 24.38 -24.70
C LEU A 164 7.51 25.43 -24.33
N SER A 165 8.38 25.15 -23.38
CA SER A 165 9.51 26.01 -23.04
C SER A 165 10.42 26.25 -24.25
N ALA A 166 10.77 25.19 -24.99
CA ALA A 166 11.56 25.32 -26.20
C ALA A 166 10.86 26.14 -27.30
N MET A 167 9.52 26.05 -27.42
CA MET A 167 8.75 26.91 -28.34
C MET A 167 8.75 28.37 -27.89
N ILE A 168 8.61 28.63 -26.59
CA ILE A 168 8.67 29.98 -26.02
C ILE A 168 10.04 30.61 -26.29
N ASP A 169 11.12 29.87 -26.08
CA ASP A 169 12.48 30.36 -26.33
C ASP A 169 12.70 30.71 -27.81
N LYS A 170 12.21 29.86 -28.74
CA LYS A 170 12.26 30.14 -30.18
C LYS A 170 11.48 31.40 -30.54
N LEU A 171 10.24 31.53 -30.07
CA LEU A 171 9.43 32.72 -30.31
C LEU A 171 10.07 33.97 -29.71
N GLY A 172 10.70 33.87 -28.54
CA GLY A 172 11.45 34.95 -27.93
C GLY A 172 12.61 35.43 -28.80
N ASN A 173 13.37 34.48 -29.38
CA ASN A 173 14.44 34.79 -30.32
C ASN A 173 13.91 35.45 -31.60
N ASP A 174 12.85 34.90 -32.21
CA ASP A 174 12.22 35.45 -33.41
C ASP A 174 11.73 36.89 -33.18
N VAL A 175 11.09 37.15 -32.03
CA VAL A 175 10.65 38.50 -31.64
C VAL A 175 11.85 39.45 -31.49
N SER A 176 12.94 39.00 -30.85
CA SER A 176 14.15 39.82 -30.71
C SER A 176 14.78 40.16 -32.07
N GLU A 177 14.83 39.21 -33.00
CA GLU A 177 15.30 39.44 -34.36
C GLU A 177 14.42 40.43 -35.11
N LYS A 178 13.09 40.27 -35.06
CA LYS A 178 12.15 41.21 -35.68
C LYS A 178 12.22 42.60 -35.08
N GLN A 179 12.47 42.73 -33.78
CA GLN A 179 12.71 44.03 -33.15
C GLN A 179 13.99 44.69 -33.67
N LYS A 180 15.08 43.93 -33.89
CA LYS A 180 16.31 44.45 -34.49
C LYS A 180 16.11 44.88 -35.94
N GLU A 181 15.41 44.07 -36.74
CA GLU A 181 15.05 44.41 -38.12
C GLU A 181 14.20 45.69 -38.18
N LEU A 182 13.20 45.83 -37.29
CA LEU A 182 12.38 47.03 -37.21
C LEU A 182 13.22 48.25 -36.83
N GLY A 183 14.11 48.12 -35.85
CA GLY A 183 15.02 49.18 -35.44
C GLY A 183 15.91 49.67 -36.59
N SER A 184 16.50 48.75 -37.36
CA SER A 184 17.34 49.11 -38.52
C SER A 184 16.52 49.75 -39.65
N ALA A 185 15.29 49.26 -39.90
CA ALA A 185 14.40 49.86 -40.89
C ALA A 185 13.98 51.30 -40.52
N ILE A 186 13.67 51.55 -39.24
CA ILE A 186 13.37 52.89 -38.73
C ILE A 186 14.59 53.81 -38.90
N GLU A 187 15.79 53.33 -38.59
CA GLU A 187 17.01 54.11 -38.75
C GLU A 187 17.30 54.43 -40.22
N MET A 188 17.14 53.47 -41.13
CA MET A 188 17.28 53.69 -42.57
C MET A 188 16.25 54.71 -43.08
N SER A 189 15.00 54.61 -42.65
CA SER A 189 13.95 55.57 -43.01
C SER A 189 14.27 56.98 -42.52
N ARG A 190 14.74 57.11 -41.26
CA ARG A 190 15.14 58.39 -40.68
C ARG A 190 16.32 59.02 -41.44
N ARG A 191 17.34 58.22 -41.77
CA ARG A 191 18.48 58.68 -42.58
C ARG A 191 18.02 59.10 -43.98
N GLY A 192 17.18 58.32 -44.63
CA GLY A 192 16.61 58.63 -45.94
C GLY A 192 15.81 59.94 -45.95
N SER A 193 14.95 60.15 -44.95
CA SER A 193 14.19 61.39 -44.79
C SER A 193 15.10 62.60 -44.56
N GLN A 194 16.13 62.47 -43.72
CA GLN A 194 17.10 63.55 -43.49
C GLN A 194 17.90 63.87 -44.77
N THR A 195 18.31 62.87 -45.54
CA THR A 195 18.99 63.12 -46.82
C THR A 195 18.07 63.79 -47.83
N TRP A 196 16.80 63.39 -47.90
CA TRP A 196 15.81 64.04 -48.76
C TRP A 196 15.53 65.48 -48.34
N SER A 197 15.36 65.76 -47.05
CA SER A 197 15.17 67.13 -46.55
C SER A 197 16.38 68.00 -46.89
N ARG A 198 17.60 67.50 -46.67
CA ARG A 198 18.83 68.22 -47.03
C ARG A 198 18.93 68.49 -48.54
N GLN A 199 18.60 67.51 -49.38
CA GLN A 199 18.61 67.69 -50.84
C GLN A 199 17.55 68.69 -51.29
N GLU A 200 16.35 68.65 -50.72
CA GLU A 200 15.28 69.58 -51.07
C GLU A 200 15.60 71.00 -50.58
N GLU A 201 16.14 71.14 -49.36
CA GLU A 201 16.66 72.41 -48.85
C GLU A 201 17.75 72.98 -49.76
N GLN A 202 18.70 72.14 -50.21
CA GLN A 202 19.73 72.55 -51.16
C GLN A 202 19.12 73.01 -52.49
N ARG A 203 18.16 72.27 -53.06
CA ARG A 203 17.49 72.64 -54.31
C ARG A 203 16.69 73.93 -54.19
N ILE A 204 15.97 74.12 -53.08
CA ILE A 204 15.25 75.36 -52.81
C ILE A 204 16.23 76.53 -52.67
N MET A 205 17.36 76.32 -51.98
CA MET A 205 18.39 77.33 -51.84
C MET A 205 19.08 77.67 -53.16
N GLU A 206 19.33 76.70 -54.03
CA GLU A 206 19.87 76.92 -55.38
C GLU A 206 18.91 77.74 -56.24
N LYS A 207 17.63 77.38 -56.29
CA LYS A 207 16.60 78.16 -57.00
C LYS A 207 16.52 79.59 -56.48
N LYS A 208 16.48 79.77 -55.15
CA LYS A 208 16.50 81.10 -54.53
C LYS A 208 17.76 81.89 -54.88
N LYS A 209 18.94 81.24 -54.93
CA LYS A 209 20.18 81.88 -55.39
C LYS A 209 20.12 82.31 -56.85
N GLU A 210 19.57 81.48 -57.73
CA GLU A 210 19.39 81.81 -59.15
C GLU A 210 18.44 83.00 -59.34
N GLU A 211 17.29 82.99 -58.67
CA GLU A 211 16.32 84.10 -58.70
C GLU A 211 16.94 85.41 -58.22
N VAL A 212 17.71 85.36 -57.13
CA VAL A 212 18.41 86.54 -56.60
C VAL A 212 19.52 87.01 -57.56
N LYS A 213 20.27 86.10 -58.20
CA LYS A 213 21.24 86.46 -59.25
C LYS A 213 20.59 87.11 -60.45
N GLU A 214 19.44 86.61 -60.90
CA GLU A 214 18.70 87.21 -62.00
C GLU A 214 18.16 88.60 -61.65
N LYS A 215 17.63 88.79 -60.44
CA LYS A 215 17.25 90.11 -59.94
C LYS A 215 18.43 91.05 -59.89
N MET A 216 19.58 90.61 -59.38
CA MET A 216 20.81 91.39 -59.34
C MET A 216 21.20 91.90 -60.74
N LYS A 217 21.16 91.01 -61.75
CA LYS A 217 21.46 91.36 -63.15
C LYS A 217 20.48 92.37 -63.76
N LYS A 218 19.20 92.36 -63.33
CA LYS A 218 18.14 93.20 -63.90
C LYS A 218 18.02 94.58 -63.23
N THR A 219 18.17 94.65 -61.91
CA THR A 219 17.82 95.86 -61.14
C THR A 219 18.95 96.41 -60.26
N ASN A 220 20.09 95.72 -60.14
CA ASN A 220 21.27 96.08 -59.31
C ASN A 220 20.97 96.43 -57.83
N ARG A 221 19.75 96.24 -57.34
CA ARG A 221 19.32 96.48 -55.95
C ARG A 221 18.82 95.18 -55.35
N LEU A 222 19.45 94.75 -54.26
CA LEU A 222 19.10 93.56 -53.49
C LEU A 222 18.69 93.97 -52.08
N SER A 223 17.68 93.29 -51.52
CA SER A 223 17.36 93.39 -50.09
C SER A 223 18.47 92.75 -49.24
N PHE A 224 18.66 93.20 -47.99
CA PHE A 224 19.67 92.65 -47.07
C PHE A 224 19.55 91.12 -46.91
N HIS A 225 18.32 90.58 -46.89
CA HIS A 225 18.07 89.15 -46.84
C HIS A 225 18.46 88.42 -48.15
N GLU A 226 18.23 89.05 -49.31
CA GLU A 226 18.60 88.50 -50.62
C GLU A 226 20.13 88.51 -50.81
N PHE A 227 20.81 89.57 -50.36
CA PHE A 227 22.26 89.62 -50.31
C PHE A 227 22.84 88.52 -49.40
N ARG A 228 22.22 88.30 -48.24
CA ARG A 228 22.59 87.23 -47.32
C ARG A 228 22.45 85.85 -47.94
N ILE A 229 21.37 85.56 -48.68
CA ILE A 229 21.19 84.26 -49.38
C ILE A 229 22.32 83.96 -50.38
N LEU A 230 22.89 84.98 -51.01
CA LEU A 230 24.05 84.83 -51.90
C LEU A 230 25.36 84.57 -51.14
N TYR A 231 25.54 85.18 -49.96
CA TYR A 231 26.78 85.14 -49.17
C TYR A 231 26.84 84.02 -48.11
N ASP A 232 25.74 83.66 -47.45
CA ASP A 232 25.67 82.60 -46.42
C ASP A 232 25.93 81.19 -46.99
N GLY A 233 25.98 81.04 -48.31
CA GLY A 233 26.41 79.81 -48.97
C GLY A 233 27.93 79.66 -49.17
N ALA A 234 28.72 80.68 -48.81
CA ALA A 234 30.18 80.70 -48.99
C ALA A 234 30.97 80.67 -47.66
N GLN A 235 30.31 80.92 -46.51
CA GLN A 235 30.94 80.78 -45.20
C GLN A 235 30.51 79.49 -44.51
N GLY A 236 31.17 78.40 -44.90
CA GLY A 236 31.09 77.11 -44.22
C GLY A 236 32.36 76.25 -44.40
N SER A 237 33.43 76.78 -45.02
CA SER A 237 34.71 76.08 -45.14
C SER A 237 35.95 76.86 -44.72
N ASP A 238 35.85 78.10 -44.26
CA ASP A 238 37.00 78.83 -43.70
C ASP A 238 36.53 79.80 -42.62
N GLY A 239 36.77 79.39 -41.37
CA GLY A 239 36.55 80.18 -40.16
C GLY A 239 37.21 79.47 -38.98
N GLU A 240 38.34 79.99 -38.53
CA GLU A 240 38.95 79.72 -37.22
C GLU A 240 37.98 79.99 -36.06
#